data_AF-A0A1Y2ELH5-F1
#
_entry.id   AF-A0A1Y2ELH5-F1
#
_cell.length_a   1.000
_cell.length_b   1.000
_cell.length_c   1.000
_cell.angle_alpha   90.00
_cell.angle_beta   90.00
_cell.angle_gamma   90.00
#
_symmetry.space_group_name_H-M   'P 1'
#
loop_
_entity.id
_entity.type
_entity.pdbx_description
1 polymer ?
#
loop_
_entity_poly.entity_id
_entity_poly.type
_entity_poly.pdbx_seq_one_letter_code
_entity_poly.pdbx_strand_id
1 'polypeptide(L)'
;MFSRSLIRSTLRLQVRQASTASAEQQAKQGAQKVAGGAKEGAQAAAEKVQAAAGPYLEKAQKLAGSVGTTVGNSLGAYKEPIFYNAAVAKELVKQVYVAEKMSPPSVSQFTYTYSQFFNNAKNPSFWQKLYTSGEWKRVAIYAVEAYGVFKIGEMIGRR
;
A
#
# COMPACT_ATOMS: atom_id res chain seq x y z
N MET A 1 -33.38 53.92 18.14
CA MET A 1 -33.46 54.02 16.67
C MET A 1 -32.74 52.83 16.04
N PHE A 2 -33.53 51.95 15.40
CA PHE A 2 -33.22 50.98 14.33
C PHE A 2 -32.18 49.86 14.51
N SER A 3 -32.71 48.66 14.80
CA SER A 3 -32.22 47.37 14.27
C SER A 3 -32.01 47.42 12.76
N ARG A 4 -30.91 46.82 12.26
CA ARG A 4 -30.82 46.36 10.87
C ARG A 4 -30.11 45.01 10.76
N SER A 5 -30.82 44.11 10.11
CA SER A 5 -30.57 42.70 9.81
C SER A 5 -29.27 42.43 9.06
N LEU A 6 -28.54 41.39 9.47
CA LEU A 6 -27.58 40.70 8.61
C LEU A 6 -28.35 39.79 7.64
N ILE A 7 -28.51 40.28 6.42
CA ILE A 7 -29.10 39.57 5.29
C ILE A 7 -28.03 38.65 4.65
N ARG A 8 -28.41 37.38 4.53
CA ARG A 8 -27.95 36.30 3.64
C ARG A 8 -26.80 36.62 2.67
N SER A 9 -25.77 35.76 2.70
CA SER A 9 -24.95 35.43 1.53
C SER A 9 -24.76 33.91 1.41
N THR A 10 -25.84 33.21 1.04
CA THR A 10 -25.77 31.85 0.48
C THR A 10 -25.26 31.95 -0.96
N LEU A 11 -23.95 31.96 -1.17
CA LEU A 11 -23.35 31.91 -2.51
C LEU A 11 -21.90 31.39 -2.46
N ARG A 12 -21.70 30.19 -1.90
CA ARG A 12 -20.40 29.47 -2.01
C ARG A 12 -20.55 27.98 -2.34
N LEU A 13 -21.66 27.60 -2.98
CA LEU A 13 -21.93 26.19 -3.33
C LEU A 13 -21.95 25.90 -4.84
N GLN A 14 -21.66 26.86 -5.71
CA GLN A 14 -21.71 26.65 -7.18
C GLN A 14 -20.36 26.67 -7.91
N VAL A 15 -19.25 27.08 -7.28
CA VAL A 15 -17.92 27.10 -7.95
C VAL A 15 -17.19 25.76 -7.86
N ARG A 16 -17.62 24.84 -6.98
CA ARG A 16 -16.98 23.52 -6.84
C ARG A 16 -17.43 22.47 -7.87
N GLN A 17 -18.49 22.72 -8.64
CA GLN A 17 -19.07 21.73 -9.57
C GLN A 17 -18.72 21.94 -11.05
N ALA A 18 -18.13 23.08 -11.44
CA ALA A 18 -17.83 23.37 -12.86
C ALA A 18 -16.47 22.81 -13.33
N SER A 19 -15.55 22.50 -12.40
CA SER A 19 -14.19 22.03 -12.71
C SER A 19 -14.00 20.51 -12.67
N THR A 20 -15.04 19.75 -12.29
CA THR A 20 -14.99 18.27 -12.27
C THR A 20 -15.55 17.63 -13.53
N ALA A 21 -16.39 18.32 -14.31
CA ALA A 21 -17.02 17.75 -15.50
C ALA A 21 -16.05 17.51 -16.67
N SER A 22 -15.16 18.46 -16.98
CA SER A 22 -14.21 18.28 -18.11
C SER A 22 -13.01 17.40 -17.76
N ALA A 23 -12.61 17.36 -16.47
CA ALA A 23 -11.57 16.45 -15.98
C ALA A 23 -12.06 15.00 -15.91
N GLU A 24 -13.32 14.75 -15.56
CA GLU A 24 -13.93 13.42 -15.61
C GLU A 24 -14.15 12.93 -17.05
N GLN A 25 -14.50 13.81 -17.99
CA GLN A 25 -14.63 13.43 -19.41
C GLN A 25 -13.29 13.13 -20.08
N GLN A 26 -12.22 13.85 -19.73
CA GLN A 26 -10.86 13.53 -20.19
C GLN A 26 -10.29 12.26 -19.52
N ALA A 27 -10.62 12.00 -18.25
CA ALA A 27 -10.27 10.76 -17.58
C ALA A 27 -11.01 9.55 -18.17
N LYS A 28 -12.26 9.70 -18.62
CA LYS A 28 -13.03 8.63 -19.30
C LYS A 28 -12.50 8.31 -20.70
N GLN A 29 -12.07 9.31 -21.47
CA GLN A 29 -11.44 9.09 -22.80
C GLN A 29 -10.02 8.52 -22.70
N GLY A 30 -9.24 8.90 -21.67
CA GLY A 30 -7.96 8.27 -21.34
C GLY A 30 -8.13 6.82 -20.87
N ALA A 31 -9.10 6.54 -20.00
CA ALA A 31 -9.40 5.20 -19.52
C ALA A 31 -9.90 4.26 -20.62
N GLN A 32 -10.64 4.74 -21.62
CA GLN A 32 -11.06 3.89 -22.76
C GLN A 32 -9.89 3.56 -23.71
N LYS A 33 -8.93 4.48 -23.93
CA LYS A 33 -7.73 4.19 -24.74
C LYS A 33 -6.75 3.28 -24.01
N VAL A 34 -6.63 3.41 -22.68
CA VAL A 34 -5.80 2.51 -21.87
C VAL A 34 -6.48 1.14 -21.68
N ALA A 35 -7.81 1.06 -21.61
CA ALA A 35 -8.53 -0.21 -21.59
C ALA A 35 -8.46 -0.98 -22.92
N GLY A 36 -8.25 -0.29 -24.05
CA GLY A 36 -7.99 -0.91 -25.36
C GLY A 36 -6.59 -1.53 -25.46
N GLY A 37 -5.55 -0.77 -25.10
CA GLY A 37 -4.15 -1.24 -25.17
C GLY A 37 -3.67 -2.10 -23.99
N ALA A 38 -4.31 -2.01 -22.83
CA ALA A 38 -3.96 -2.81 -21.66
C ALA A 38 -4.50 -4.25 -21.74
N LYS A 39 -5.47 -4.54 -22.62
CA LYS A 39 -5.89 -5.93 -22.82
C LYS A 39 -4.81 -6.76 -23.53
N GLU A 40 -4.11 -6.18 -24.49
CA GLU A 40 -3.03 -6.85 -25.23
C GLU A 40 -1.70 -6.86 -24.42
N GLY A 41 -1.40 -5.78 -23.68
CA GLY A 41 -0.19 -5.70 -22.84
C GLY A 41 -0.27 -6.46 -21.52
N ALA A 42 -1.45 -6.51 -20.88
CA ALA A 42 -1.63 -7.28 -19.65
C ALA A 42 -1.73 -8.78 -19.91
N GLN A 43 -2.22 -9.20 -21.08
CA GLN A 43 -2.17 -10.61 -21.50
C GLN A 43 -0.73 -11.05 -21.79
N ALA A 44 0.06 -10.24 -22.51
CA ALA A 44 1.47 -10.57 -22.75
C ALA A 44 2.33 -10.57 -21.48
N ALA A 45 2.05 -9.71 -20.49
CA ALA A 45 2.73 -9.70 -19.21
C ALA A 45 2.24 -10.81 -18.27
N ALA A 46 0.93 -11.09 -18.24
CA ALA A 46 0.37 -12.20 -17.48
C ALA A 46 0.81 -13.55 -18.05
N GLU A 47 0.91 -13.70 -19.38
CA GLU A 47 1.43 -14.91 -20.03
C GLU A 47 2.92 -15.10 -19.78
N LYS A 48 3.74 -14.04 -19.79
CA LYS A 48 5.16 -14.15 -19.45
C LYS A 48 5.39 -14.44 -17.96
N VAL A 49 4.54 -13.91 -17.08
CA VAL A 49 4.58 -14.24 -15.66
C VAL A 49 4.00 -15.64 -15.40
N GLN A 50 2.96 -16.08 -16.09
CA GLN A 50 2.40 -17.42 -15.95
C GLN A 50 3.29 -18.50 -16.59
N ALA A 51 3.97 -18.22 -17.70
CA ALA A 51 4.91 -19.15 -18.32
C ALA A 51 6.21 -19.28 -17.51
N ALA A 52 6.70 -18.19 -16.89
CA ALA A 52 7.91 -18.22 -16.07
C ALA A 52 7.66 -18.63 -14.61
N ALA A 53 6.50 -18.26 -14.05
CA ALA A 53 6.16 -18.53 -12.65
C ALA A 53 5.15 -19.68 -12.47
N GLY A 54 4.48 -20.17 -13.51
CA GLY A 54 3.57 -21.32 -13.46
C GLY A 54 4.15 -22.54 -12.73
N PRO A 55 5.36 -23.03 -13.09
CA PRO A 55 5.94 -24.18 -12.39
C PRO A 55 6.35 -23.87 -10.94
N TYR A 56 6.58 -22.60 -10.59
CA TYR A 56 6.90 -22.18 -9.23
C TYR A 56 5.65 -21.93 -8.38
N LEU A 57 4.58 -21.40 -8.99
CA LEU A 57 3.31 -21.14 -8.34
C LEU A 57 2.58 -22.45 -8.04
N GLU A 58 2.60 -23.41 -8.96
CA GLU A 58 2.03 -24.74 -8.74
C GLU A 58 2.82 -25.53 -7.69
N LYS A 59 4.16 -25.41 -7.66
CA LYS A 59 4.97 -26.01 -6.59
C LYS A 59 4.72 -25.34 -5.25
N ALA A 60 4.59 -24.01 -5.22
CA ALA A 60 4.24 -23.27 -4.02
C ALA A 60 2.84 -23.62 -3.51
N GLN A 61 1.85 -23.77 -4.40
CA GLN A 61 0.49 -24.18 -4.04
C GLN A 61 0.44 -25.63 -3.56
N LYS A 62 1.16 -26.56 -4.20
CA LYS A 62 1.21 -27.96 -3.77
C LYS A 62 1.98 -28.15 -2.45
N LEU A 63 3.06 -27.38 -2.23
CA LEU A 63 3.75 -27.35 -0.94
C LEU A 63 2.89 -26.72 0.15
N ALA A 64 2.24 -25.59 -0.12
CA ALA A 64 1.34 -24.96 0.84
C ALA A 64 0.14 -25.86 1.19
N GLY A 65 -0.43 -26.55 0.18
CA GLY A 65 -1.55 -27.47 0.35
C GLY A 65 -1.18 -28.72 1.16
N SER A 66 -0.09 -29.39 0.80
CA SER A 66 0.35 -30.62 1.49
C SER A 66 0.84 -30.35 2.93
N VAL A 67 1.60 -29.28 3.14
CA VAL A 67 2.04 -28.87 4.49
C VAL A 67 0.85 -28.44 5.34
N GLY A 68 -0.13 -27.73 4.77
CA GLY A 68 -1.35 -27.34 5.47
C GLY A 68 -2.18 -28.53 5.95
N THR A 69 -2.31 -29.58 5.13
CA THR A 69 -3.11 -30.78 5.47
C THR A 69 -2.43 -31.70 6.48
N THR A 70 -1.10 -31.86 6.40
CA THR A 70 -0.35 -32.73 7.33
C THR A 70 -0.23 -32.09 8.71
N VAL A 71 0.03 -30.77 8.76
CA VAL A 71 0.06 -30.01 10.02
C VAL A 71 -1.33 -29.96 10.66
N GLY A 72 -2.40 -29.78 9.88
CA GLY A 72 -3.77 -29.78 10.39
C GLY A 72 -4.20 -31.07 11.09
N ASN A 73 -3.79 -32.23 10.57
CA ASN A 73 -4.15 -33.54 11.13
C ASN A 73 -3.25 -33.98 12.30
N SER A 74 -1.99 -33.55 12.37
CA SER A 74 -1.08 -33.88 13.48
C SER A 74 -1.26 -32.99 14.71
N LEU A 75 -1.98 -31.87 14.58
CA LEU A 75 -2.13 -30.87 15.64
C LEU A 75 -3.20 -31.19 16.69
N GLY A 76 -4.02 -32.24 16.54
CA GLY A 76 -5.16 -32.54 17.42
C GLY A 76 -4.86 -32.47 18.92
N ALA A 77 -3.70 -32.98 19.36
CA ALA A 77 -3.25 -32.94 20.76
C ALA A 77 -2.23 -31.82 21.08
N TYR A 78 -1.67 -31.15 20.07
CA TYR A 78 -0.68 -30.07 20.21
C TYR A 78 -1.29 -28.66 20.07
N LYS A 79 -2.60 -28.55 19.90
CA LYS A 79 -3.29 -27.26 19.78
C LYS A 79 -3.08 -26.39 21.02
N GLU A 80 -3.24 -26.96 22.21
CA GLU A 80 -3.11 -26.25 23.48
C GLU A 80 -1.74 -25.55 23.66
N PRO A 81 -0.60 -26.25 23.54
CA PRO A 81 0.70 -25.60 23.68
C PRO A 81 0.98 -24.60 22.56
N ILE A 82 0.45 -24.80 21.35
CA ILE A 82 0.65 -23.85 20.25
C ILE A 82 -0.16 -22.57 20.46
N PHE A 83 -1.40 -22.67 20.91
CA PHE A 83 -2.20 -21.49 21.24
C PHE A 83 -1.62 -20.73 22.43
N TYR A 84 -1.12 -21.44 23.44
CA TYR A 84 -0.42 -20.81 24.57
C TYR A 84 0.83 -20.06 24.11
N ASN A 85 1.71 -20.70 23.34
CA ASN A 85 2.91 -20.06 22.81
C ASN A 85 2.60 -18.90 21.85
N ALA A 86 1.54 -19.02 21.04
CA ALA A 86 1.06 -17.93 20.20
C ALA A 86 0.54 -16.75 21.04
N ALA A 87 -0.14 -17.01 22.16
CA ALA A 87 -0.60 -15.98 23.08
C ALA A 87 0.59 -15.26 23.75
N VAL A 88 1.60 -16.00 24.19
CA VAL A 88 2.85 -15.42 24.73
C VAL A 88 3.56 -14.59 23.67
N ALA A 89 3.70 -15.12 22.46
CA ALA A 89 4.32 -14.40 21.35
C ALA A 89 3.56 -13.10 21.01
N LYS A 90 2.22 -13.12 21.05
CA LYS A 90 1.38 -11.93 20.86
C LYS A 90 1.67 -10.85 21.91
N GLU A 91 1.76 -11.22 23.18
CA GLU A 91 2.07 -10.26 24.25
C GLU A 91 3.49 -9.71 24.12
N LEU A 92 4.48 -10.53 23.73
CA LEU A 92 5.83 -10.07 23.44
C LEU A 92 5.85 -9.07 22.26
N VAL A 93 5.14 -9.38 21.17
CA VAL A 93 5.00 -8.45 20.03
C VAL A 93 4.37 -7.13 20.46
N LYS A 94 3.38 -7.16 21.35
CA LYS A 94 2.74 -5.95 21.87
C LYS A 94 3.71 -5.10 22.70
N GLN A 95 4.53 -5.72 23.55
CA GLN A 95 5.55 -5.01 24.32
C GLN A 95 6.58 -4.36 23.40
N VAL A 96 7.07 -5.09 22.40
CA VAL A 96 8.01 -4.57 21.41
C VAL A 96 7.39 -3.43 20.61
N TYR A 97 6.13 -3.55 20.19
CA TYR A 97 5.43 -2.50 19.45
C TYR A 97 5.42 -1.16 20.22
N VAL A 98 5.14 -1.22 21.53
CA VAL A 98 5.13 -0.02 22.38
C VAL A 98 6.55 0.48 22.65
N ALA A 99 7.50 -0.43 22.94
CA ALA A 99 8.89 -0.09 23.23
C ALA A 99 9.60 0.54 22.02
N GLU A 100 9.36 0.00 20.82
CA GLU A 100 9.94 0.45 19.55
C GLU A 100 9.19 1.63 18.92
N LYS A 101 8.21 2.20 19.63
CA LYS A 101 7.41 3.35 19.15
C LYS A 101 6.83 3.10 17.75
N MET A 102 6.34 1.89 17.50
CA MET A 102 5.68 1.52 16.24
C MET A 102 4.31 2.19 16.07
N SER A 103 3.92 3.07 17.00
CA SER A 103 2.82 4.01 16.82
C SER A 103 3.02 4.84 15.55
N PRO A 104 1.96 5.10 14.77
CA PRO A 104 2.06 5.95 13.61
C PRO A 104 2.62 7.33 14.01
N PRO A 105 3.56 7.89 13.23
CA PRO A 105 4.17 9.17 13.56
C PRO A 105 3.13 10.27 13.59
N SER A 106 3.44 11.36 14.32
CA SER A 106 2.60 12.55 14.29
C SER A 106 2.51 13.10 12.87
N VAL A 107 1.38 13.75 12.55
CA VAL A 107 1.16 14.36 11.24
C VAL A 107 2.27 15.38 10.91
N SER A 108 2.73 16.14 11.90
CA SER A 108 3.82 17.11 11.72
C SER A 108 5.15 16.44 11.36
N GLN A 109 5.46 15.29 11.95
CA GLN A 109 6.68 14.56 11.64
C GLN A 109 6.62 13.92 10.25
N PHE A 110 5.45 13.45 9.84
CA PHE A 110 5.22 12.97 8.48
C PHE A 110 5.40 14.09 7.45
N THR A 111 4.73 15.23 7.63
CA THR A 111 4.82 16.35 6.68
C THR A 111 6.23 16.91 6.61
N TYR A 112 6.90 17.05 7.75
CA TYR A 112 8.31 17.45 7.82
C TYR A 112 9.20 16.51 7.01
N THR A 113 9.17 15.21 7.30
CA THR A 113 10.01 14.22 6.62
C THR A 113 9.74 14.17 5.12
N TYR A 114 8.47 14.21 4.73
CA TYR A 114 8.08 14.24 3.32
C TYR A 114 8.59 15.50 2.60
N SER A 115 8.44 16.68 3.24
CA SER A 115 8.92 17.94 2.67
C SER A 115 10.45 17.94 2.48
N GLN A 116 11.19 17.42 3.45
CA GLN A 116 12.65 17.30 3.38
C GLN A 116 13.07 16.35 2.26
N PHE A 117 12.45 15.17 2.19
CA PHE A 117 12.72 14.21 1.12
C PHE A 117 12.43 14.81 -0.27
N PHE A 118 11.27 15.44 -0.44
CA PHE A 118 10.87 16.02 -1.71
C PHE A 118 11.80 17.15 -2.16
N ASN A 119 12.27 17.98 -1.23
CA ASN A 119 13.25 19.02 -1.53
C ASN A 119 14.62 18.45 -1.91
N ASN A 120 15.06 17.37 -1.26
CA ASN A 120 16.31 16.68 -1.60
C ASN A 120 16.23 15.93 -2.94
N ALA A 121 15.10 15.30 -3.24
CA ALA A 121 14.89 14.52 -4.46
C ALA A 121 14.95 15.36 -5.75
N LYS A 122 14.68 16.68 -5.66
CA LYS A 122 14.84 17.62 -6.77
C LYS A 122 16.30 17.86 -7.17
N ASN A 123 17.24 17.59 -6.27
CA ASN A 123 18.66 17.82 -6.50
C ASN A 123 19.30 16.58 -7.16
N PRO A 124 19.93 16.70 -8.34
CA PRO A 124 20.59 15.56 -8.99
C PRO A 124 21.69 14.92 -8.15
N SER A 125 22.36 15.71 -7.31
CA SER A 125 23.42 15.25 -6.41
C SER A 125 22.92 14.26 -5.36
N PHE A 126 21.63 14.29 -5.00
CA PHE A 126 21.02 13.31 -4.10
C PHE A 126 21.04 11.91 -4.71
N TRP A 127 20.62 11.79 -5.97
CA TRP A 127 20.58 10.52 -6.70
C TRP A 127 21.98 9.98 -6.99
N GLN A 128 22.92 10.85 -7.34
CA GLN A 128 24.30 10.46 -7.54
C GLN A 128 24.94 9.91 -6.26
N LYS A 129 24.72 10.57 -5.12
CA LYS A 129 25.16 10.09 -3.81
C LYS A 129 24.50 8.75 -3.44
N LEU A 130 23.21 8.59 -3.70
CA LEU A 130 22.47 7.36 -3.42
C LEU A 130 23.00 6.16 -4.23
N TYR A 131 23.44 6.43 -5.47
CA TYR A 131 24.04 5.41 -6.33
C TYR A 131 25.46 5.06 -5.88
N THR A 132 26.31 6.06 -5.62
CA THR A 132 27.72 5.83 -5.23
C THR A 132 27.86 5.26 -3.82
N SER A 133 26.95 5.59 -2.89
CA SER A 133 26.93 5.02 -1.53
C SER A 133 26.41 3.59 -1.49
N GLY A 134 25.74 3.11 -2.54
CA GLY A 134 25.09 1.80 -2.57
C GLY A 134 23.77 1.74 -1.77
N GLU A 135 23.32 2.84 -1.16
CA GLU A 135 22.09 2.92 -0.37
C GLU A 135 20.82 2.70 -1.19
N TRP A 136 20.90 2.82 -2.52
CA TRP A 136 19.80 2.52 -3.44
C TRP A 136 19.22 1.10 -3.23
N LYS A 137 20.03 0.13 -2.77
CA LYS A 137 19.57 -1.24 -2.46
C LYS A 137 18.58 -1.24 -1.31
N ARG A 138 18.85 -0.47 -0.25
CA ARG A 138 17.97 -0.34 0.92
C ARG A 138 16.67 0.34 0.53
N VAL A 139 16.76 1.41 -0.26
CA VAL A 139 15.58 2.10 -0.79
C VAL A 139 14.73 1.16 -1.66
N ALA A 140 15.36 0.30 -2.47
CA ALA A 140 14.64 -0.68 -3.29
C ALA A 140 13.90 -1.72 -2.43
N ILE A 141 14.53 -2.24 -1.37
CA ILE A 141 13.87 -3.16 -0.43
C ILE A 141 12.67 -2.47 0.23
N TYR A 142 12.85 -1.23 0.71
CA TYR A 142 11.76 -0.45 1.30
C TYR A 142 10.63 -0.14 0.31
N ALA A 143 10.94 0.05 -0.97
CA ALA A 143 9.91 0.21 -1.99
C ALA A 143 9.06 -1.07 -2.16
N VAL A 144 9.69 -2.25 -2.11
CA VAL A 144 8.99 -3.54 -2.17
C VAL A 144 8.15 -3.75 -0.91
N GLU A 145 8.67 -3.44 0.27
CA GLU A 145 7.92 -3.51 1.53
C GLU A 145 6.71 -2.55 1.52
N ALA A 146 6.91 -1.30 1.10
CA ALA A 146 5.83 -0.32 0.98
C ALA A 146 4.75 -0.77 -0.01
N TYR A 147 5.14 -1.38 -1.13
CA TYR A 147 4.20 -1.97 -2.08
C TYR A 147 3.40 -3.14 -1.47
N GLY A 148 4.06 -3.99 -0.67
CA GLY A 148 3.40 -5.05 0.08
C GLY A 148 2.35 -4.53 1.06
N VAL A 149 2.71 -3.52 1.87
CA VAL A 149 1.79 -2.88 2.82
C VAL A 149 0.62 -2.23 2.09
N PHE A 150 0.86 -1.56 0.96
CA PHE A 150 -0.20 -0.99 0.12
C PHE A 150 -1.20 -2.06 -0.34
N LYS A 151 -0.71 -3.22 -0.81
CA LYS A 151 -1.57 -4.33 -1.23
C LYS A 151 -2.37 -4.96 -0.09
N ILE A 152 -1.79 -5.05 1.11
CA ILE A 152 -2.52 -5.47 2.31
C ILE A 152 -3.66 -4.49 2.62
N GLY A 153 -3.38 -3.18 2.54
CA GLY A 153 -4.41 -2.13 2.69
C GLY A 153 -5.54 -2.26 1.67
N GLU A 154 -5.20 -2.49 0.40
CA GLU A 154 -6.18 -2.72 -0.68
C GLU A 154 -7.08 -3.94 -0.40
N MET A 155 -6.50 -5.04 0.12
CA MET A 155 -7.26 -6.24 0.49
C MET A 155 -8.22 -6.01 1.66
N ILE A 156 -7.86 -5.15 2.61
CA ILE A 156 -8.69 -4.81 3.77
C ILE A 156 -9.81 -3.85 3.35
N GLY A 157 -9.50 -2.80 2.57
CA GLY A 157 -10.47 -1.79 2.16
C GLY A 157 -11.46 -2.22 1.07
N ARG A 158 -11.23 -3.39 0.43
CA ARG A 158 -12.15 -3.97 -0.58
C ARG A 158 -13.28 -4.79 0.04
N ARG A 159 -13.22 -5.09 1.33
CA ARG A 159 -14.27 -5.81 2.08
C ARG A 159 -15.18 -4.80 2.76
#